data_AF-A0A737XTF2-F1
#
_entry.id   AF-A0A737XTF2-F1
#
_cell.length_a   1.000
_cell.length_b   1.000
_cell.length_c   1.000
_cell.angle_alpha   90.00
_cell.angle_beta   90.00
_cell.angle_gamma   90.00
#
_symmetry.space_group_name_H-M   'P 1'
#
loop_
_entity.id
_entity.type
_entity.pdbx_description
1 polymer ?
#
loop_
_entity_poly.entity_id
_entity_poly.type
_entity_poly.pdbx_seq_one_letter_code
_entity_poly.pdbx_strand_id
1 'polypeptide(L)'
;MSLMHSVLLNNWLKIAVMKNGELSLADIKRDKETGAMTESTIAIYSSELNLLTDAVNLLVKRAVFHKQITAVDELSKLTIELTGYCAGEFKKLNKERS
;
A
#
# COMPACT_ATOMS: atom_id res chain seq x y z
N MET A 1 14.94 0.99 -11.49
CA MET A 1 13.93 0.17 -12.20
C MET A 1 12.85 1.10 -12.74
N SER A 2 12.45 0.98 -14.01
CA SER A 2 11.43 1.86 -14.59
C SER A 2 10.05 1.27 -14.32
N LEU A 3 9.21 2.02 -13.60
CA LEU A 3 7.82 1.69 -13.26
C LEU A 3 6.91 2.17 -14.39
N MET A 4 5.87 1.39 -14.75
CA MET A 4 4.91 1.79 -15.79
C MET A 4 3.75 2.59 -15.21
N HIS A 5 3.12 2.07 -14.16
CA HIS A 5 2.01 2.73 -13.47
C HIS A 5 2.17 2.52 -11.96
N SER A 6 1.69 3.47 -11.17
CA SER A 6 1.74 3.35 -9.72
C SER A 6 0.59 4.07 -9.04
N VAL A 7 0.13 3.52 -7.92
CA VAL A 7 -0.87 4.13 -7.05
C VAL A 7 -0.31 4.29 -5.65
N LEU A 8 -0.69 5.39 -4.99
CA LEU A 8 -0.33 5.67 -3.62
C LEU A 8 -1.47 5.22 -2.69
N LEU A 9 -1.14 4.37 -1.73
CA LEU A 9 -2.04 3.96 -0.68
C LEU A 9 -1.79 4.82 0.56
N ASN A 10 -2.73 5.70 0.85
CA ASN A 10 -2.75 6.54 2.05
C ASN A 10 -1.45 7.35 2.27
N ASN A 11 -0.73 7.73 1.20
CA ASN A 11 0.57 8.40 1.23
C ASN A 11 1.68 7.69 2.02
N TRP A 12 1.49 6.42 2.39
CA TRP A 12 2.43 5.63 3.16
C TRP A 12 3.01 4.47 2.37
N LEU A 13 2.23 3.91 1.46
CA LEU A 13 2.68 2.82 0.60
C LEU A 13 2.47 3.21 -0.86
N LYS A 14 3.29 2.63 -1.73
CA LYS A 14 3.16 2.72 -3.17
C LYS A 14 3.10 1.33 -3.75
N ILE A 15 2.10 1.10 -4.59
CA ILE A 15 2.03 -0.09 -5.42
C ILE A 15 2.39 0.34 -6.83
N ALA A 16 3.29 -0.40 -7.48
CA ALA A 16 3.69 -0.08 -8.85
C ALA A 16 3.81 -1.34 -9.71
N VAL A 17 3.41 -1.21 -10.98
CA VAL A 17 3.58 -2.26 -11.98
C VAL A 17 4.95 -2.10 -12.63
N MET A 18 5.74 -3.16 -12.56
CA MET A 18 7.06 -3.26 -13.16
C MET A 18 6.96 -3.65 -14.64
N LYS A 19 7.99 -3.35 -15.43
CA LYS A 19 8.02 -3.68 -16.88
C LYS A 19 7.86 -5.16 -17.19
N ASN A 20 8.27 -6.03 -16.28
CA ASN A 20 8.13 -7.48 -16.41
C ASN A 20 6.73 -7.99 -15.99
N GLY A 21 5.80 -7.10 -15.62
CA GLY A 21 4.46 -7.45 -15.17
C GLY A 21 4.35 -7.77 -13.68
N GLU A 22 5.46 -7.80 -12.95
CA GLU A 22 5.45 -7.97 -11.49
C GLU A 22 4.99 -6.68 -10.79
N LEU A 23 4.62 -6.84 -9.52
CA LEU A 23 4.09 -5.75 -8.71
C LEU A 23 5.06 -5.44 -7.57
N SER A 24 5.49 -4.19 -7.48
CA SER A 24 6.32 -3.69 -6.39
C SER A 24 5.45 -3.05 -5.32
N LEU A 25 5.70 -3.40 -4.06
CA LEU A 25 5.20 -2.66 -2.90
C LEU A 25 6.36 -1.89 -2.27
N ALA A 26 6.21 -0.58 -2.11
CA ALA A 26 7.21 0.29 -1.51
C ALA A 26 6.64 1.07 -0.32
N ASP A 27 7.46 1.30 0.70
CA ASP A 27 7.17 2.25 1.79
C ASP A 27 7.55 3.65 1.32
N ILE A 28 6.73 4.61 1.70
CA ILE A 28 6.97 6.04 1.49
C ILE A 28 7.30 6.65 2.83
N LYS A 29 8.49 7.22 2.91
CA LYS A 29 8.93 8.01 4.05
C LYS A 29 9.07 9.45 3.62
N ARG A 30 8.50 10.34 4.42
CA ARG A 30 8.69 11.77 4.25
C ARG A 30 9.70 12.24 5.28
N ASP A 31 10.77 12.83 4.79
CA ASP A 31 11.73 13.52 5.64
C ASP A 31 11.04 14.69 6.34
N LYS A 32 11.23 14.80 7.65
CA LYS A 32 10.50 15.78 8.47
C LYS A 32 11.00 17.20 8.30
N GLU A 33 12.27 17.38 7.94
CA GLU A 33 12.92 18.68 7.87
C GLU A 33 12.81 19.29 6.47
N THR A 34 13.11 18.47 5.45
CA THR A 34 13.12 18.88 4.05
C THR A 34 11.79 18.62 3.33
N GLY A 35 10.92 17.77 3.90
CA GLY A 35 9.68 17.34 3.26
C GLY A 35 9.88 16.39 2.07
N ALA A 36 11.13 15.99 1.79
CA ALA A 36 11.47 15.12 0.68
C ALA A 36 10.84 13.73 0.87
N MET A 37 10.22 13.20 -0.18
CA MET A 37 9.73 11.83 -0.18
C MET A 37 10.84 10.88 -0.63
N THR A 38 11.04 9.83 0.15
CA THR A 38 11.90 8.70 -0.20
C THR A 38 11.03 7.46 -0.31
N GLU A 39 11.24 6.71 -1.40
CA GLU A 39 10.57 5.46 -1.67
C GLU A 39 11.55 4.31 -1.43
N SER A 40 11.10 3.25 -0.77
CA SER A 40 11.91 2.04 -0.58
C SER A 40 11.07 0.81 -0.86
N THR A 41 11.41 0.06 -1.91
CA THR A 41 10.75 -1.22 -2.21
C THR A 41 10.95 -2.19 -1.05
N ILE A 42 9.82 -2.68 -0.52
CA ILE A 42 9.78 -3.64 0.58
C ILE A 42 9.77 -5.06 0.00
N ALA A 43 8.98 -5.28 -1.06
CA ALA A 43 8.78 -6.58 -1.67
C ALA A 43 8.27 -6.47 -3.11
N ILE A 44 8.50 -7.54 -3.87
CA ILE A 44 8.01 -7.73 -5.24
C ILE A 44 7.11 -8.97 -5.25
N TYR A 45 5.97 -8.88 -5.93
CA TYR A 45 4.94 -9.90 -5.94
C TYR A 45 4.58 -10.27 -7.38
N SER A 46 4.40 -11.57 -7.60
CA SER A 46 3.75 -12.12 -8.79
C SER A 46 2.24 -12.28 -8.64
N SER A 47 1.72 -12.18 -7.40
CA SER A 47 0.30 -12.34 -7.07
C SER A 47 -0.30 -11.04 -6.53
N GLU A 48 -1.36 -10.57 -7.18
CA GLU A 48 -2.14 -9.39 -6.76
C GLU A 48 -2.70 -9.58 -5.34
N LEU A 49 -3.17 -10.79 -5.02
CA LEU A 49 -3.78 -11.08 -3.72
C LEU A 49 -2.75 -11.00 -2.58
N ASN A 50 -1.56 -11.58 -2.77
CA ASN A 50 -0.50 -11.54 -1.76
C ASN A 50 -0.05 -10.10 -1.48
N LEU A 51 0.10 -9.31 -2.55
CA LEU A 51 0.43 -7.90 -2.43
C LEU A 51 -0.62 -7.12 -1.65
N LEU A 52 -1.90 -7.32 -1.96
CA LEU A 52 -2.99 -6.65 -1.25
C LEU A 52 -3.06 -7.04 0.22
N THR A 53 -2.88 -8.32 0.54
CA THR A 53 -2.83 -8.79 1.93
C THR A 53 -1.72 -8.10 2.72
N ASP A 54 -0.51 -8.01 2.15
CA ASP A 54 0.61 -7.37 2.84
C ASP A 54 0.46 -5.85 2.94
N ALA A 55 -0.06 -5.19 1.89
CA ALA A 55 -0.36 -3.77 1.93
C ALA A 55 -1.40 -3.43 3.03
N VAL A 56 -2.48 -4.20 3.11
CA VAL A 56 -3.51 -4.02 4.16
C VAL A 56 -2.91 -4.27 5.54
N ASN A 57 -2.16 -5.35 5.73
CA ASN A 57 -1.53 -5.67 7.01
C ASN A 57 -0.58 -4.56 7.49
N LEU A 58 0.21 -3.98 6.59
CA LEU A 58 1.10 -2.87 6.91
C LEU A 58 0.32 -1.62 7.34
N LEU A 59 -0.75 -1.28 6.63
CA LEU A 59 -1.61 -0.14 6.98
C LEU A 59 -2.35 -0.35 8.31
N VAL A 60 -2.86 -1.56 8.56
CA VAL A 60 -3.51 -1.93 9.82
C VAL A 60 -2.52 -1.79 10.98
N LYS A 61 -1.33 -2.40 10.89
CA LYS A 61 -0.29 -2.28 11.93
C LYS A 61 0.07 -0.83 12.21
N ARG A 62 0.19 -0.01 11.17
CA ARG A 62 0.49 1.42 11.28
C ARG A 62 -0.64 2.17 11.98
N ALA A 63 -1.88 1.89 11.62
CA ALA A 63 -3.05 2.51 12.24
C ALA A 63 -3.23 2.08 13.70
N VAL A 64 -2.98 0.81 14.05
CA VAL A 64 -2.99 0.35 15.45
C VAL A 64 -1.99 1.15 16.28
N PHE A 65 -0.78 1.34 15.77
CA PHE A 65 0.26 2.11 16.46
C PHE A 65 -0.08 3.60 16.58
N HIS A 66 -0.48 4.25 15.48
CA HIS A 66 -0.68 5.70 15.46
C HIS A 66 -2.03 6.17 16.02
N LYS A 67 -3.09 5.37 15.85
CA LYS A 67 -4.44 5.69 16.36
C LYS A 67 -4.72 5.07 17.72
N GLN A 68 -3.74 4.35 18.31
CA GLN A 68 -3.86 3.66 19.59
C GLN A 68 -5.12 2.76 19.65
N ILE A 69 -5.34 1.98 18.60
CA ILE A 69 -6.46 1.02 18.58
C ILE A 69 -6.20 -0.04 19.64
N THR A 70 -7.14 -0.18 20.57
CA THR A 70 -7.01 -1.10 21.71
C THR A 70 -8.07 -2.20 21.72
N ALA A 71 -9.11 -2.09 20.90
CA ALA A 71 -10.21 -3.05 20.84
C ALA A 71 -10.23 -3.86 19.53
N VAL A 72 -10.65 -5.13 19.64
CA VAL A 72 -10.70 -6.06 18.51
C VAL A 72 -11.79 -5.68 17.50
N ASP A 73 -12.90 -5.10 17.95
CA ASP A 73 -13.98 -4.67 17.05
C ASP A 73 -13.54 -3.46 16.20
N GLU A 74 -12.80 -2.52 16.79
CA GLU A 74 -12.19 -1.39 16.08
C GLU A 74 -11.17 -1.87 15.04
N LEU A 75 -10.31 -2.83 15.42
CA LEU A 75 -9.37 -3.48 14.52
C LEU A 75 -10.08 -4.14 13.33
N SER A 76 -11.19 -4.83 13.58
CA SER A 76 -11.96 -5.54 12.56
C SER A 76 -12.61 -4.57 11.57
N LYS A 77 -13.25 -3.50 12.07
CA LYS A 77 -13.83 -2.44 11.24
C LYS A 77 -12.77 -1.76 10.37
N LEU A 78 -11.65 -1.38 10.97
CA LEU A 78 -10.54 -0.76 10.25
C LEU A 78 -9.99 -1.67 9.14
N THR A 79 -9.83 -2.97 9.42
CA THR A 79 -9.30 -3.92 8.44
C THR A 79 -10.21 -4.03 7.22
N ILE A 80 -11.54 -4.04 7.43
CA ILE A 80 -12.53 -4.06 6.35
C ILE A 80 -12.43 -2.76 5.51
N GLU A 81 -12.38 -1.61 6.17
CA GLU A 81 -12.25 -0.31 5.49
C GLU A 81 -10.97 -0.22 4.65
N LEU A 82 -9.83 -0.58 5.23
CA LEU A 82 -8.54 -0.56 4.53
C LEU A 82 -8.49 -1.56 3.38
N THR A 83 -9.12 -2.73 3.53
CA THR A 83 -9.23 -3.71 2.43
C THR A 83 -10.05 -3.14 1.28
N GLY A 84 -11.21 -2.54 1.56
CA GLY A 84 -12.04 -1.90 0.55
C GLY A 84 -11.31 -0.76 -0.17
N TYR A 85 -10.61 0.08 0.58
CA TYR A 85 -9.78 1.16 0.03
C TYR A 85 -8.66 0.62 -0.88
N CYS A 86 -7.85 -0.32 -0.40
CA CYS A 86 -6.73 -0.88 -1.17
C CYS A 86 -7.22 -1.57 -2.45
N ALA A 87 -8.32 -2.35 -2.37
CA ALA A 87 -8.92 -2.98 -3.53
C ALA A 87 -9.45 -1.94 -4.54
N GLY A 88 -10.01 -0.83 -4.07
CA GLY A 88 -10.47 0.28 -4.92
C GLY A 88 -9.33 0.96 -5.67
N GLU A 89 -8.27 1.33 -4.96
CA GLU A 89 -7.07 1.93 -5.55
C GLU A 89 -6.36 0.98 -6.53
N PHE A 90 -6.26 -0.30 -6.17
CA PHE A 90 -5.65 -1.30 -7.03
C PHE A 90 -6.46 -1.58 -8.30
N LYS A 91 -7.80 -1.54 -8.24
CA LYS A 91 -8.65 -1.62 -9.43
C LYS A 91 -8.42 -0.45 -10.39
N LYS A 92 -8.10 0.75 -9.88
CA LYS A 92 -7.75 1.90 -10.75
C LYS A 92 -6.44 1.63 -11.48
N LEU A 93 -5.42 1.13 -10.76
CA LEU A 93 -4.14 0.72 -11.36
C LEU A 93 -4.32 -0.32 -12.47
N ASN A 94 -5.19 -1.32 -12.26
CA ASN A 94 -5.46 -2.34 -13.27
C ASN A 94 -6.25 -1.84 -14.48
N LYS A 95 -7.09 -0.80 -14.34
CA LYS A 95 -7.77 -0.16 -15.49
C LYS A 95 -6.81 0.63 -16.37
N GLU A 96 -5.75 1.19 -15.80
CA GLU A 96 -4.69 1.87 -16.58
C GLU A 96 -3.78 0.87 -17.33
N ARG A 97 -3.84 -0.43 -16.97
CA ARG A 97 -3.12 -1.52 -17.64
C ARG A 97 -3.82 -2.05 -18.90
N SER A 98 -5.14 -1.89 -19.00
CA SER A 98 -6.01 -2.43 -20.06
C SER A 98 -6.31 -1.42 -21.15
#